data_AF-A0A2A5GBY2-F1
#
_entry.id   AF-A0A2A5GBY2-F1
#
_cell.length_a   1.000
_cell.length_b   1.000
_cell.length_c   1.000
_cell.angle_alpha   90.00
_cell.angle_beta   90.00
_cell.angle_gamma   90.00
#
_symmetry.space_group_name_H-M   'P 1'
#
loop_
_entity.id
_entity.type
_entity.pdbx_description
1 polymer ?
#
loop_
_entity_poly.entity_id
_entity_poly.type
_entity_poly.pdbx_seq_one_letter_code
_entity_poly.pdbx_strand_id
1 'polypeptide(L)'
;MPIDNLKALIIDLHDSFGDDETSPRQQQLMQELQTYVHDIDTAEPVPPSLIDSAEILLDEVEKGYPQTAAIIRKVIKALGNIGI
;
A
#
# COMPACT_ATOMS: atom_id res chain seq x y z
N MET A 1 -1.61 -3.96 -12.87
CA MET A 1 -0.93 -5.28 -12.91
C MET A 1 -0.79 -5.77 -11.47
N PRO A 2 -1.15 -6.98 -10.98
CA PRO A 2 -1.73 -8.22 -11.56
C PRO A 2 -3.26 -8.36 -11.37
N ILE A 3 -3.88 -7.42 -10.64
CA ILE A 3 -5.32 -7.43 -10.34
C ILE A 3 -6.16 -7.17 -11.59
N ASP A 4 -5.69 -6.32 -12.51
CA ASP A 4 -6.36 -6.08 -13.79
C ASP A 4 -6.43 -7.35 -14.64
N ASN A 5 -5.39 -8.19 -14.57
CA ASN A 5 -5.38 -9.48 -15.26
C ASN A 5 -6.35 -10.47 -14.60
N LEU A 6 -6.52 -10.40 -13.28
CA LEU A 6 -7.48 -11.23 -12.55
C LEU A 6 -8.92 -10.79 -12.84
N LYS A 7 -9.18 -9.48 -12.87
CA LYS A 7 -10.49 -8.91 -13.26
C LYS A 7 -10.82 -9.27 -14.71
N ALA A 8 -9.86 -9.10 -15.62
CA ALA A 8 -10.01 -9.49 -17.02
C ALA A 8 -10.28 -10.99 -17.16
N LEU A 9 -9.57 -11.85 -16.42
CA LEU A 9 -9.81 -13.28 -16.44
C LEU A 9 -11.19 -13.67 -15.90
N ILE A 10 -11.67 -13.00 -14.84
CA ILE A 10 -13.02 -13.23 -14.29
C ILE A 10 -14.10 -12.80 -15.29
N ILE A 11 -13.88 -11.68 -16.00
CA ILE A 11 -14.77 -11.19 -17.05
C ILE A 11 -14.76 -12.14 -18.24
N ASP A 12 -13.58 -12.53 -18.74
CA ASP A 12 -13.45 -13.45 -19.87
C ASP A 12 -14.07 -14.83 -19.59
N LEU A 13 -13.94 -15.32 -18.35
CA LEU A 13 -14.58 -16.56 -17.92
C LEU A 13 -16.10 -16.42 -17.79
N HIS A 14 -16.58 -15.26 -17.34
CA HIS A 14 -18.01 -14.96 -17.29
C HIS A 14 -18.62 -14.85 -18.70
N ASP A 15 -17.95 -14.15 -19.61
CA ASP A 15 -18.45 -13.93 -20.98
C ASP A 15 -18.37 -15.20 -21.83
N SER A 16 -17.43 -16.11 -21.52
CA SER A 16 -17.28 -17.38 -22.23
C SER A 16 -18.17 -18.50 -21.70
N PHE A 17 -18.64 -18.42 -20.44
CA PHE A 17 -19.31 -19.54 -19.76
C PHE A 17 -20.56 -19.17 -18.94
N GLY A 18 -20.93 -17.89 -18.86
CA GLY A 18 -22.09 -17.41 -18.12
C GLY A 18 -23.33 -17.26 -19.02
N ASP A 19 -24.48 -17.74 -18.55
CA ASP A 19 -25.75 -17.13 -18.93
C ASP A 19 -25.80 -15.71 -18.35
N ASP A 20 -26.58 -14.80 -18.96
CA ASP A 20 -26.67 -13.34 -18.72
C ASP A 20 -26.92 -12.87 -17.26
N GLU A 21 -26.96 -13.79 -16.28
CA GLU A 21 -27.20 -13.50 -14.87
C GLU A 21 -25.98 -13.86 -14.01
N THR A 22 -25.31 -12.82 -13.51
CA THR A 22 -24.29 -12.97 -12.45
C THR A 22 -24.90 -13.70 -11.25
N SER A 23 -24.30 -14.83 -10.85
CA SER A 23 -24.82 -15.59 -9.72
C SER A 23 -24.65 -14.83 -8.39
N PRO A 24 -25.54 -15.03 -7.39
CA PRO A 24 -25.39 -14.41 -6.07
C PRO A 24 -24.04 -14.69 -5.41
N ARG A 25 -23.45 -15.85 -5.70
CA ARG A 25 -22.13 -16.26 -5.21
C ARG A 25 -20.99 -15.50 -5.87
N GLN A 26 -21.11 -15.17 -7.16
CA GLN A 26 -20.14 -14.30 -7.85
C GLN A 26 -20.21 -12.88 -7.31
N GLN A 27 -21.40 -12.34 -7.03
CA GLN A 27 -21.54 -11.00 -6.45
C GLN A 27 -20.91 -10.92 -5.04
N GLN A 28 -21.08 -11.95 -4.23
CA GLN A 28 -20.42 -12.05 -2.92
C GLN A 28 -18.89 -12.11 -3.06
N LEU A 29 -18.38 -12.95 -3.97
CA LEU A 29 -16.94 -13.01 -4.24
C LEU A 29 -16.39 -11.66 -4.72
N MET A 30 -17.12 -10.94 -5.58
CA MET A 30 -16.72 -9.62 -6.04
C MET A 30 -16.72 -8.58 -4.92
N GLN A 31 -17.68 -8.63 -3.98
CA GLN A 31 -17.71 -7.76 -2.80
C GLN A 31 -16.59 -8.08 -1.80
N GLU A 32 -16.29 -9.36 -1.59
CA GLU A 32 -15.17 -9.79 -0.75
C GLU A 32 -13.84 -9.33 -1.36
N LEU A 33 -13.65 -9.53 -2.67
CA LEU A 33 -12.50 -9.00 -3.39
C LEU A 33 -12.43 -7.48 -3.26
N GLN A 34 -13.52 -6.76 -3.45
CA GLN A 34 -13.54 -5.29 -3.33
C GLN A 34 -13.20 -4.79 -1.91
N THR A 35 -13.55 -5.57 -0.87
CA THR A 35 -13.22 -5.27 0.53
C THR A 35 -11.72 -5.44 0.81
N TYR A 36 -11.09 -6.48 0.26
CA TYR A 36 -9.63 -6.69 0.32
C TYR A 36 -8.85 -5.77 -0.61
N VAL A 37 -9.55 -5.08 -1.49
CA VAL A 37 -9.05 -4.17 -2.52
C VAL A 37 -9.23 -2.70 -2.08
N HIS A 38 -9.29 -2.45 -0.78
CA HIS A 38 -9.12 -1.12 -0.17
C HIS A 38 -7.73 -0.55 -0.52
N ASP A 39 -7.57 -0.07 -1.76
CA ASP A 39 -6.67 0.99 -2.24
C ASP A 39 -6.56 0.98 -3.80
N ILE A 40 -7.63 0.71 -4.57
CA ILE A 40 -7.54 0.77 -6.06
C ILE A 40 -7.73 2.18 -6.63
N ASP A 41 -8.63 2.99 -6.04
CA ASP A 41 -8.87 4.37 -6.49
C ASP A 41 -8.01 5.39 -5.74
N THR A 42 -7.38 4.97 -4.66
CA THR A 42 -6.32 5.68 -3.96
C THR A 42 -5.00 5.25 -4.56
N ALA A 43 -4.21 6.21 -5.03
CA ALA A 43 -2.86 5.92 -5.51
C ALA A 43 -2.14 5.07 -4.48
N GLU A 44 -1.46 4.00 -4.93
CA GLU A 44 -0.58 3.18 -4.09
C GLU A 44 0.19 4.12 -3.15
N PRO A 45 0.08 3.93 -1.82
CA PRO A 45 0.71 4.84 -0.89
C PRO A 45 2.19 4.91 -1.24
N VAL A 46 2.66 6.10 -1.63
CA VAL A 46 4.06 6.30 -1.99
C VAL A 46 4.87 5.81 -0.81
N PRO A 47 5.73 4.78 -0.99
CA PRO A 47 6.50 4.26 0.11
C PRO A 47 7.33 5.42 0.67
N PRO A 48 7.38 5.57 2.01
CA PRO A 48 8.15 6.65 2.62
C PRO A 48 9.58 6.62 2.09
N SER A 49 10.17 7.78 1.84
CA SER A 49 11.58 7.84 1.47
C SER A 49 12.44 7.21 2.57
N LEU A 50 13.71 6.92 2.27
CA LEU A 50 14.65 6.47 3.30
C LEU A 50 14.71 7.42 4.50
N ILE A 51 14.60 8.73 4.23
CA ILE A 51 14.58 9.78 5.25
C ILE A 51 13.30 9.70 6.07
N ASP A 52 12.14 9.62 5.42
CA ASP A 52 10.84 9.54 6.10
C ASP A 52 10.74 8.27 6.94
N SER A 53 11.25 7.15 6.42
CA SER A 53 11.33 5.87 7.14
C SER A 53 12.23 5.99 8.37
N ALA A 54 13.37 6.67 8.26
CA ALA A 54 14.27 6.90 9.37
C ALA A 54 13.68 7.84 10.43
N GLU A 55 12.90 8.84 10.03
CA GLU A 55 12.18 9.73 10.97
C GLU A 55 11.06 8.97 11.71
N ILE A 56 10.29 8.12 11.03
CA ILE A 56 9.26 7.28 11.66
C ILE A 56 9.88 6.36 12.73
N LEU A 57 11.01 5.73 12.44
CA LEU A 57 11.73 4.88 13.41
C LEU A 57 12.30 5.70 14.56
N LEU A 58 12.69 6.94 14.30
CA LEU A 58 13.24 7.84 15.32
C LEU A 58 12.19 8.30 16.33
N ASP A 59 10.93 8.45 15.92
CA ASP A 59 9.84 8.84 16.81
C ASP A 59 9.58 7.80 17.91
N GLU A 60 9.87 6.53 17.66
CA GLU A 60 9.82 5.49 18.68
C GLU A 60 10.99 5.61 19.67
N VAL A 61 12.20 5.94 19.18
CA VAL A 61 13.39 6.17 20.01
C VAL A 61 13.27 7.44 20.85
N GLU A 62 12.62 8.50 20.35
CA GLU A 62 12.44 9.77 21.05
C GLU A 62 11.66 9.62 22.35
N LYS A 63 10.74 8.65 22.43
CA LYS A 63 9.98 8.34 23.66
C LYS A 63 10.88 7.80 24.78
N GLY A 64 11.94 7.06 24.45
CA GLY A 64 12.87 6.48 25.42
C GLY A 64 14.13 7.30 25.64
N TYR A 65 14.63 7.97 24.59
CA TYR A 65 15.95 8.60 24.57
C TYR A 65 15.92 9.92 23.76
N PRO A 66 15.33 10.99 24.30
CA PRO A 66 15.09 12.24 23.55
C PRO A 66 16.39 12.94 23.10
N GLN A 67 17.45 12.90 23.91
CA GLN A 67 18.75 13.50 23.53
C GLN A 67 19.42 12.72 22.40
N THR A 68 19.38 11.39 22.45
CA THR A 68 19.92 10.52 21.39
C THR A 68 19.14 10.72 20.09
N ALA A 69 17.81 10.81 20.19
CA ALA A 69 16.95 11.05 19.04
C ALA A 69 17.29 12.39 18.35
N ALA A 70 17.53 13.46 19.11
CA ALA A 70 17.93 14.75 18.56
C ALA A 70 19.27 14.72 17.80
N ILE A 71 20.23 13.90 18.25
CA ILE A 71 21.51 13.72 17.55
C ILE A 71 21.31 12.95 16.24
N ILE A 72 20.57 11.84 16.29
CA ILE A 72 20.27 11.02 15.11
C ILE A 72 19.50 11.84 14.06
N ARG A 73 18.54 12.68 14.48
CA ARG A 73 17.81 13.60 13.59
C ARG A 73 18.74 14.55 12.83
N LYS A 74 19.80 15.04 13.48
CA LYS A 74 20.81 15.89 12.83
C LYS A 74 21.64 15.11 11.81
N VAL A 75 21.97 13.85 12.09
CA VAL A 75 22.68 12.97 11.15
C VAL A 75 21.82 12.67 9.93
N ILE A 76 20.55 12.30 10.11
CA ILE A 76 19.61 12.06 9.01
C ILE A 76 19.49 13.29 8.11
N LYS A 77 19.35 14.49 8.68
CA LYS A 77 19.31 15.75 7.91
C LYS A 77 20.61 16.05 7.18
N ALA A 78 21.75 15.76 7.80
CA ALA A 78 23.05 15.95 7.16
C ALA A 78 23.23 15.01 5.96
N LEU A 79 22.80 13.75 6.08
CA LEU A 79 22.81 12.77 5.00
C LEU A 79 21.88 13.17 3.85
N GLY A 80 20.64 13.59 4.17
CA GLY A 80 19.71 14.08 3.16
C GLY A 80 20.21 15.31 2.40
N ASN A 81 20.92 16.22 3.08
CA ASN A 81 21.49 17.42 2.46
C ASN A 81 22.63 17.12 1.46
N ILE A 82 23.27 15.96 1.55
CA ILE A 82 24.32 15.52 0.60
C ILE A 82 23.80 14.57 -0.48
N GLY A 83 22.49 14.36 -0.54
CA GLY A 83 21.83 13.52 -1.55
C GLY A 83 21.91 12.02 -1.29
N ILE A 84 22.14 11.64 -0.02
CA ILE A 84 22.07 10.25 0.46
C ILE A 84 20.70 10.02 1.12
#